data_AF-A0A520CMA2-F1
#
_entry.id   AF-A0A520CMA2-F1
#
_cell.length_a   1.000
_cell.length_b   1.000
_cell.length_c   1.000
_cell.angle_alpha   90.00
_cell.angle_beta   90.00
_cell.angle_gamma   90.00
#
_symmetry.space_group_name_H-M   'P 1'
#
loop_
_entity.id
_entity.type
_entity.pdbx_description
1 polymer ?
#
loop_
_entity_poly.entity_id
_entity_poly.type
_entity_poly.pdbx_seq_one_letter_code
_entity_poly.pdbx_strand_id
1 'polypeptide(L)'
;MLQNFKSYITAHSKISEAQFDKLAQNLKYRKVKKGEFLLREGEICIYSFFVSHGLLRSYTINELGKEHIIQFAPEDWIITDRSSAFFNQSSELYIDAIEDSEIVFVSTEFIKEISDLDQEFTSFNNRALHSHILHLQKRVNLLLGATAEQRYLDFIKLYPSLTLRLPQWMIASYLG
;
A
#
# COMPACT_ATOMS: atom_id res chain seq x y z
N MET A 1 14.21 -5.65 -4.97
CA MET A 1 13.86 -4.23 -4.74
C MET A 1 13.76 -3.40 -6.01
N LEU A 2 14.84 -2.73 -6.46
CA LEU A 2 14.72 -1.72 -7.51
C LEU A 2 14.33 -2.33 -8.88
N GLN A 3 14.78 -3.54 -9.19
CA GLN A 3 14.40 -4.23 -10.42
C GLN A 3 12.90 -4.53 -10.48
N ASN A 4 12.30 -5.04 -9.39
CA ASN A 4 10.85 -5.27 -9.32
C ASN A 4 10.07 -3.97 -9.50
N PHE A 5 10.52 -2.89 -8.85
CA PHE A 5 9.89 -1.59 -9.01
C PHE A 5 10.07 -1.02 -10.42
N LYS A 6 11.24 -1.19 -11.05
CA LYS A 6 11.48 -0.85 -12.45
C LYS A 6 10.50 -1.58 -13.35
N SER A 7 10.39 -2.90 -13.21
CA SER A 7 9.43 -3.73 -13.95
C SER A 7 7.99 -3.26 -13.75
N TYR A 8 7.59 -2.95 -12.52
CA TYR A 8 6.27 -2.41 -12.21
C TYR A 8 6.02 -1.09 -12.94
N ILE A 9 6.96 -0.14 -12.87
CA ILE A 9 6.80 1.17 -13.51
C ILE A 9 6.76 1.03 -15.04
N THR A 10 7.69 0.27 -15.64
CA THR A 10 7.75 0.09 -17.10
C THR A 10 6.56 -0.70 -17.65
N ALA A 11 5.91 -1.53 -16.85
CA ALA A 11 4.68 -2.22 -17.26
C ALA A 11 3.46 -1.29 -17.36
N HIS A 12 3.55 -0.09 -16.75
CA HIS A 12 2.44 0.86 -16.63
C HIS A 12 2.77 2.26 -17.18
N SER A 13 3.88 2.38 -17.91
CA SER A 13 4.35 3.64 -18.49
C SER A 13 5.13 3.38 -19.77
N LYS A 14 5.33 4.44 -20.58
CA LYS A 14 6.16 4.39 -21.79
C LYS A 14 7.58 4.93 -21.60
N ILE A 15 8.01 5.12 -20.36
CA ILE A 15 9.35 5.63 -20.11
C ILE A 15 10.40 4.60 -20.53
N SER A 16 11.48 5.09 -21.13
CA SER A 16 12.66 4.28 -21.42
C SER A 16 13.42 3.91 -20.14
N GLU A 17 14.26 2.88 -20.23
CA GLU A 17 15.13 2.50 -19.12
C GLU A 17 16.02 3.65 -18.64
N ALA A 18 16.58 4.44 -19.56
CA ALA A 18 17.41 5.59 -19.21
C ALA A 18 16.63 6.68 -18.47
N GLN A 19 15.35 6.90 -18.81
CA GLN A 19 14.48 7.82 -18.09
C GLN A 19 14.17 7.31 -16.69
N PHE A 20 13.86 6.02 -16.54
CA PHE A 20 13.67 5.39 -15.23
C PHE A 20 14.93 5.52 -14.37
N ASP A 21 16.10 5.15 -14.91
CA ASP A 21 17.35 5.15 -14.16
C ASP A 21 17.72 6.56 -13.67
N LYS A 22 17.35 7.60 -14.42
CA LYS A 22 17.49 9.01 -14.01
C LYS A 22 16.56 9.37 -12.84
N LEU A 23 15.27 8.99 -12.91
CA LEU A 23 14.30 9.22 -11.83
C LEU A 23 14.64 8.43 -10.57
N ALA A 24 15.19 7.22 -10.74
CA ALA A 24 15.49 6.30 -9.66
C ALA A 24 16.67 6.73 -8.78
N GLN A 25 17.46 7.74 -9.17
CA GLN A 25 18.64 8.18 -8.43
C GLN A 25 18.34 8.60 -6.99
N ASN A 26 17.12 9.11 -6.73
CA ASN A 26 16.70 9.59 -5.41
C ASN A 26 15.78 8.59 -4.68
N LEU A 27 15.51 7.41 -5.27
CA LEU A 27 14.68 6.40 -4.62
C LEU A 27 15.43 5.80 -3.44
N LYS A 28 14.73 5.72 -2.30
CA LYS A 28 15.21 4.98 -1.15
C LYS A 28 14.63 3.57 -1.19
N TYR A 29 15.40 2.59 -0.78
CA TYR A 29 14.92 1.22 -0.63
C TYR A 29 15.62 0.58 0.57
N ARG A 30 14.88 -0.23 1.33
CA ARG A 30 15.42 -0.90 2.51
C ARG A 30 14.78 -2.26 2.73
N LYS A 31 15.54 -3.13 3.39
CA LYS A 31 15.01 -4.32 4.04
C LYS A 31 14.40 -3.91 5.37
N VAL A 32 13.20 -4.39 5.65
CA VAL A 32 12.40 -4.08 6.83
C VAL A 32 12.16 -5.40 7.56
N LYS A 33 12.46 -5.46 8.85
CA LYS A 33 12.24 -6.68 9.63
C LYS A 33 10.79 -6.84 10.02
N LYS A 34 10.36 -8.09 10.25
CA LYS A 34 9.04 -8.34 10.84
C LYS A 34 8.82 -7.48 12.09
N GLY A 35 7.70 -6.76 12.13
CA GLY A 35 7.32 -5.84 13.21
C GLY A 35 7.98 -4.45 13.15
N GLU A 36 8.86 -4.19 12.19
CA GLU A 36 9.45 -2.87 12.01
C GLU A 36 8.45 -1.91 11.36
N PHE A 37 8.39 -0.70 11.90
CA PHE A 37 7.48 0.35 11.44
C PHE A 37 8.06 1.13 10.26
N LEU A 38 7.19 1.41 9.29
CA LEU A 38 7.40 2.38 8.23
C LEU A 38 6.69 3.71 8.52
N LEU A 39 5.62 3.67 9.31
CA LEU A 39 4.88 4.83 9.77
C LEU A 39 4.25 4.52 11.12
N ARG A 40 4.26 5.50 12.03
CA ARG A 40 3.49 5.48 13.28
C ARG A 40 2.47 6.62 13.27
N GLU A 41 1.41 6.43 14.06
CA GLU A 41 0.49 7.51 14.40
C GLU A 41 1.27 8.72 14.93
N GLY A 42 0.86 9.92 14.53
CA GLY A 42 1.55 11.16 14.90
C GLY A 42 2.63 11.60 13.90
N GLU A 43 3.16 10.69 13.09
CA GLU A 43 4.24 11.00 12.14
C GLU A 43 3.71 11.62 10.84
N ILE A 44 4.57 12.39 10.16
CA ILE A 44 4.31 12.87 8.80
C ILE A 44 4.88 11.86 7.80
N CYS A 45 4.00 11.23 7.04
CA CYS A 45 4.34 10.37 5.93
C CYS A 45 4.51 11.20 4.66
N ILE A 46 5.65 11.06 3.98
CA ILE A 46 5.90 11.68 2.65
C ILE A 46 6.17 10.62 1.57
N TYR A 47 5.90 9.36 1.88
CA TYR A 47 6.22 8.22 1.03
C TYR A 47 5.00 7.32 0.77
N SER A 48 4.99 6.75 -0.42
CA SER A 48 4.29 5.50 -0.70
C SER A 48 5.28 4.35 -0.65
N PHE A 49 4.87 3.22 -0.09
CA PHE A 49 5.72 2.04 0.09
C PHE A 49 5.33 0.97 -0.92
N PHE A 50 6.20 0.74 -1.90
CA PHE A 50 6.06 -0.36 -2.84
C PHE A 50 6.69 -1.63 -2.27
N VAL A 51 5.91 -2.71 -2.22
CA VAL A 51 6.35 -3.99 -1.66
C VAL A 51 7.00 -4.82 -2.75
N SER A 52 8.33 -4.84 -2.78
CA SER A 52 9.08 -5.68 -3.73
C SER A 52 9.09 -7.14 -3.30
N HIS A 53 9.06 -7.40 -1.98
CA HIS A 53 8.94 -8.72 -1.38
C HIS A 53 8.39 -8.57 0.04
N GLY A 54 7.60 -9.53 0.51
CA GLY A 54 7.05 -9.52 1.87
C GLY A 54 5.61 -9.00 1.94
N LEU A 55 5.22 -8.50 3.11
CA LEU A 55 3.84 -8.13 3.39
C LEU A 55 3.79 -7.00 4.42
N LEU A 56 3.16 -5.89 4.03
CA LEU A 56 2.87 -4.78 4.93
C LEU A 56 1.38 -4.77 5.33
N ARG A 57 1.07 -4.09 6.42
CA ARG A 57 -0.30 -3.71 6.79
C ARG A 57 -0.39 -2.24 7.17
N SER A 58 -1.58 -1.67 7.04
CA SER A 58 -1.96 -0.41 7.70
C SER A 58 -3.13 -0.62 8.64
N TYR A 59 -3.13 0.08 9.76
CA TYR A 59 -4.16 -0.05 10.79
C TYR A 59 -4.23 1.19 11.69
N THR A 60 -5.35 1.34 12.37
CA THR A 60 -5.52 2.26 13.50
C THR A 60 -5.59 1.47 14.81
N ILE A 61 -5.39 2.16 15.94
CA ILE A 61 -5.59 1.59 17.28
C ILE A 61 -6.70 2.40 17.94
N ASN A 62 -7.72 1.73 18.46
CA ASN A 62 -8.80 2.42 19.18
C ASN A 62 -8.45 2.65 20.67
N GLU A 63 -9.32 3.34 21.40
CA GLU A 63 -9.15 3.67 22.82
C GLU A 63 -8.95 2.45 23.74
N LEU A 64 -9.39 1.26 23.31
CA LEU A 64 -9.22 0.00 24.04
C LEU A 64 -7.92 -0.74 23.67
N GLY A 65 -7.07 -0.15 22.84
CA GLY A 65 -5.85 -0.76 22.33
C GLY A 65 -6.07 -1.81 21.24
N LYS A 66 -7.29 -1.91 20.67
CA LYS A 66 -7.61 -2.87 19.62
C LYS A 66 -7.20 -2.31 18.26
N GLU A 67 -6.42 -3.10 17.51
CA GLU A 67 -6.05 -2.80 16.15
C GLU A 67 -7.23 -3.02 15.18
N HIS A 68 -7.43 -2.06 14.28
CA HIS A 68 -8.38 -2.12 13.16
C HIS A 68 -7.62 -2.10 11.85
N ILE A 69 -7.50 -3.24 11.18
CA ILE A 69 -6.74 -3.34 9.93
C ILE A 69 -7.48 -2.68 8.78
N ILE A 70 -6.81 -1.73 8.13
CA ILE A 70 -7.32 -0.99 6.99
C ILE A 70 -6.84 -1.64 5.69
N GLN A 71 -5.58 -2.05 5.57
CA GLN A 71 -5.09 -2.63 4.32
C GLN A 71 -4.00 -3.66 4.59
N PHE A 72 -3.97 -4.71 3.78
CA PHE A 72 -2.78 -5.53 3.57
C PHE A 72 -2.18 -5.21 2.20
N ALA A 73 -0.86 -5.15 2.12
CA ALA A 73 -0.11 -4.93 0.89
C ALA A 73 0.93 -6.05 0.71
N PRO A 74 0.60 -7.12 -0.04
CA PRO A 74 1.57 -8.11 -0.49
C PRO A 74 2.47 -7.54 -1.60
N GLU A 75 3.28 -8.41 -2.18
CA GLU A 75 4.15 -8.09 -3.32
C GLU A 75 3.40 -7.39 -4.47
N ASP A 76 4.09 -6.45 -5.10
CA ASP A 76 3.60 -5.58 -6.20
C ASP A 76 2.49 -4.59 -5.79
N TRP A 77 2.13 -4.52 -4.50
CA TRP A 77 1.20 -3.54 -3.98
C TRP A 77 1.91 -2.30 -3.45
N ILE A 78 1.16 -1.20 -3.42
CA ILE A 78 1.57 0.07 -2.83
C ILE A 78 0.66 0.36 -1.63
N ILE A 79 1.27 0.77 -0.52
CA ILE A 79 0.58 1.24 0.69
C ILE A 79 1.12 2.61 1.11
N THR A 80 0.25 3.49 1.58
CA THR A 80 0.60 4.84 2.01
C THR A 80 -0.48 5.37 2.96
N ASP A 81 -0.16 6.41 3.72
CA ASP A 81 -1.18 7.26 4.33
C ASP A 81 -1.40 8.48 3.43
N ARG A 82 -2.55 8.50 2.76
CA ARG A 82 -2.88 9.59 1.83
C ARG A 82 -3.14 10.92 2.54
N SER A 83 -3.68 10.90 3.76
CA SER A 83 -3.95 12.13 4.53
C SER A 83 -2.64 12.86 4.82
N SER A 84 -1.63 12.10 5.22
CA SER A 84 -0.32 12.64 5.52
C SER A 84 0.49 12.97 4.27
N ALA A 85 0.58 12.03 3.31
CA ALA A 85 1.41 12.21 2.11
C ALA A 85 0.95 13.33 1.18
N PHE A 86 -0.35 13.60 1.08
CA PHE A 86 -0.88 14.58 0.13
C PHE A 86 -1.47 15.83 0.78
N PHE A 87 -1.77 15.80 2.08
CA PHE A 87 -2.37 16.93 2.79
C PHE A 87 -1.56 17.38 4.00
N ASN A 88 -0.36 16.84 4.20
CA ASN A 88 0.56 17.20 5.29
C ASN A 88 -0.10 17.13 6.68
N GLN A 89 -1.01 16.16 6.84
CA GLN A 89 -1.67 15.88 8.12
C GLN A 89 -0.83 14.90 8.93
N SER A 90 -0.93 14.97 10.25
CA SER A 90 -0.42 13.92 11.13
C SER A 90 -1.13 12.60 10.81
N SER A 91 -0.37 11.51 10.71
CA SER A 91 -0.97 10.22 10.43
C SER A 91 -1.83 9.72 11.58
N GLU A 92 -2.99 9.15 11.26
CA GLU A 92 -3.78 8.32 12.17
C GLU A 92 -3.40 6.83 12.05
N LEU A 93 -2.51 6.49 11.12
CA LEU A 93 -2.19 5.11 10.74
C LEU A 93 -0.85 4.67 11.31
N TYR A 94 -0.82 3.39 11.64
CA TYR A 94 0.41 2.62 11.71
C TYR A 94 0.61 1.88 10.40
N ILE A 95 1.84 1.80 9.93
CA ILE A 95 2.26 0.93 8.84
C ILE A 95 3.48 0.14 9.30
N ASP A 96 3.36 -1.17 9.38
CA ASP A 96 4.43 -2.09 9.79
C ASP A 96 4.52 -3.30 8.86
N ALA A 97 5.64 -4.02 8.95
CA ALA A 97 5.87 -5.24 8.21
C ALA A 97 5.39 -6.48 8.99
N ILE A 98 4.56 -7.32 8.36
CA ILE A 98 4.05 -8.56 8.95
C ILE A 98 5.11 -9.68 8.90
N GLU A 99 6.03 -9.58 7.95
CA GLU A 99 7.17 -10.47 7.75
C GLU A 99 8.38 -9.68 7.23
N ASP A 100 9.56 -10.31 7.18
CA ASP A 100 10.74 -9.67 6.60
C ASP A 100 10.44 -9.23 5.16
N SER A 101 10.60 -7.94 4.89
CA SER A 101 10.11 -7.31 3.66
C SER A 101 11.19 -6.48 2.98
N GLU A 102 11.06 -6.31 1.66
CA GLU A 102 11.93 -5.49 0.83
C GLU A 102 11.10 -4.36 0.20
N ILE A 103 11.36 -3.12 0.61
CA ILE A 103 10.45 -1.99 0.32
C ILE A 103 11.17 -0.90 -0.45
N VAL A 104 10.52 -0.39 -1.49
CA VAL A 104 10.91 0.84 -2.19
C VAL A 104 10.05 2.01 -1.70
N PHE A 105 10.71 3.09 -1.30
CA PHE A 105 10.10 4.31 -0.77
C PHE A 105 9.95 5.28 -1.93
N VAL A 106 8.70 5.49 -2.33
CA VAL A 106 8.33 6.29 -3.49
C VAL A 106 7.80 7.62 -2.98
N SER A 107 8.56 8.70 -3.19
CA SER A 107 8.12 10.02 -2.75
C SER A 107 7.02 10.58 -3.65
N THR A 108 6.26 11.55 -3.14
CA THR A 108 5.24 12.24 -3.94
C THR A 108 5.88 13.00 -5.11
N GLU A 109 7.10 13.49 -4.95
CA GLU A 109 7.89 14.11 -6.01
C GLU A 109 8.23 13.11 -7.13
N PHE A 110 8.65 11.88 -6.80
CA PHE A 110 8.89 10.86 -7.81
C PHE A 110 7.64 10.60 -8.65
N ILE A 111 6.48 10.43 -8.00
CA ILE A 111 5.19 10.22 -8.69
C ILE A 111 4.84 11.40 -9.60
N LYS A 112 5.09 12.62 -9.13
CA LYS A 112 4.88 13.83 -9.92
C LYS A 112 5.80 13.87 -11.15
N GLU A 113 7.10 13.62 -10.98
CA GLU A 113 8.09 13.67 -12.05
C GLU A 113 7.78 12.65 -13.16
N ILE A 114 7.43 11.40 -12.82
CA ILE A 114 7.05 10.42 -13.84
C ILE A 114 5.73 10.79 -14.53
N SER A 115 4.78 11.39 -13.80
CA SER A 115 3.50 11.82 -14.38
C SER A 115 3.70 12.96 -15.37
N ASP A 116 4.60 13.90 -15.07
CA ASP A 116 4.98 15.00 -15.97
C ASP A 116 5.73 14.50 -17.22
N LEU A 117 6.43 13.37 -17.11
CA LEU A 117 7.17 12.75 -18.22
C LEU A 117 6.32 11.84 -19.12
N ASP A 118 5.31 11.17 -18.57
CA ASP A 118 4.51 10.18 -19.29
C ASP A 118 3.00 10.25 -18.93
N GLN A 119 2.20 10.58 -19.95
CA GLN A 119 0.74 10.67 -19.82
C GLN A 119 0.10 9.28 -19.61
N GLU A 120 0.74 8.21 -20.08
CA GLU A 120 0.25 6.84 -19.86
C GLU A 120 0.35 6.45 -18.39
N PHE A 121 1.49 6.73 -17.75
CA PHE A 121 1.64 6.62 -16.31
C PHE A 121 0.61 7.46 -15.55
N THR A 122 0.41 8.72 -15.94
CA THR A 122 -0.60 9.59 -15.31
C THR A 122 -2.00 8.96 -15.37
N SER A 123 -2.37 8.44 -16.53
CA SER A 123 -3.66 7.78 -16.74
C SER A 123 -3.78 6.49 -15.93
N PHE A 124 -2.69 5.71 -15.84
CA PHE A 124 -2.61 4.53 -14.99
C PHE A 124 -2.78 4.86 -13.51
N ASN A 125 -2.03 5.84 -12.99
CA ASN A 125 -2.09 6.26 -11.60
C ASN A 125 -3.50 6.75 -11.23
N ASN A 126 -4.16 7.48 -12.13
CA ASN A 126 -5.55 7.88 -11.94
C ASN A 126 -6.53 6.68 -11.90
N ARG A 127 -6.38 5.71 -12.81
CA ARG A 127 -7.17 4.46 -12.76
C ARG A 127 -6.92 3.68 -11.47
N ALA A 128 -5.68 3.62 -11.00
CA ALA A 128 -5.33 2.98 -9.74
C ALA A 128 -6.00 3.68 -8.53
N LEU A 129 -6.03 5.01 -8.53
CA LEU A 129 -6.77 5.79 -7.52
C LEU A 129 -8.27 5.48 -7.54
N HIS A 130 -8.91 5.51 -8.72
CA HIS A 130 -10.32 5.16 -8.85
C HIS A 130 -10.62 3.73 -8.41
N SER A 131 -9.74 2.78 -8.76
CA SER A 131 -9.85 1.39 -8.32
C SER A 131 -9.75 1.31 -6.79
N HIS A 132 -8.81 2.01 -6.15
CA HIS A 132 -8.72 2.06 -4.69
C HIS A 132 -10.00 2.61 -4.04
N ILE A 133 -10.55 3.70 -4.57
CA ILE A 133 -11.82 4.27 -4.09
C ILE A 133 -12.98 3.27 -4.22
N LEU A 134 -13.07 2.57 -5.37
CA LEU A 134 -14.07 1.52 -5.58
C LEU A 134 -13.94 0.39 -4.55
N HIS A 135 -12.71 -0.04 -4.23
CA HIS A 135 -12.47 -1.06 -3.22
C HIS A 135 -12.88 -0.60 -1.81
N LEU A 136 -12.58 0.65 -1.44
CA LEU A 136 -13.02 1.23 -0.17
C LEU A 136 -14.56 1.29 -0.08
N GLN A 137 -15.22 1.75 -1.15
CA GLN A 137 -16.68 1.77 -1.20
C GLN A 137 -17.27 0.36 -1.08
N LYS A 138 -16.69 -0.64 -1.76
CA LYS A 138 -17.10 -2.04 -1.63
C LYS A 138 -16.97 -2.54 -0.19
N ARG A 139 -15.86 -2.19 0.50
CA ARG A 139 -15.67 -2.55 1.91
C ARG A 139 -16.73 -1.93 2.82
N VAL A 140 -17.06 -0.65 2.63
CA VAL A 140 -18.15 0.00 3.40
C VAL A 140 -19.47 -0.74 3.19
N ASN A 141 -19.83 -1.07 1.94
CA ASN A 141 -21.06 -1.82 1.66
C ASN A 141 -21.08 -3.20 2.32
N LEU A 142 -19.95 -3.92 2.30
CA LEU A 142 -19.81 -5.22 2.96
C LEU A 142 -19.98 -5.11 4.48
N LEU A 143 -19.39 -4.09 5.11
CA LEU A 143 -19.52 -3.85 6.55
C LEU A 143 -20.97 -3.53 6.97
N LEU A 144 -21.72 -2.82 6.12
CA LEU A 144 -23.09 -2.41 6.42
C LEU A 144 -24.14 -3.52 6.21
N GLY A 145 -23.92 -4.43 5.25
CA GLY A 145 -25.00 -5.33 4.81
C GLY A 145 -24.62 -6.79 4.57
N ALA A 146 -23.34 -7.16 4.59
CA ALA A 146 -22.92 -8.53 4.30
C ALA A 146 -22.74 -9.36 5.57
N THR A 147 -22.98 -10.67 5.47
CA THR A 147 -22.68 -11.62 6.54
C THR A 147 -21.16 -11.80 6.70
N ALA A 148 -20.71 -12.25 7.87
CA ALA A 148 -19.28 -12.52 8.10
C ALA A 148 -18.68 -13.50 7.06
N GLU A 149 -19.46 -14.51 6.65
CA GLU A 149 -19.07 -15.45 5.59
C GLU A 149 -18.85 -14.75 4.24
N GLN A 150 -19.78 -13.89 3.82
CA GLN A 150 -19.65 -13.13 2.58
C GLN A 150 -18.42 -12.22 2.59
N ARG A 151 -18.15 -11.54 3.72
CA ARG A 151 -16.95 -10.71 3.88
C ARG A 151 -15.68 -11.55 3.77
N TYR A 152 -15.66 -12.74 4.40
CA TYR A 152 -14.53 -13.66 4.31
C TYR A 152 -14.31 -14.19 2.88
N LEU A 153 -15.37 -14.59 2.19
CA LEU A 153 -15.29 -15.06 0.80
C LEU A 153 -14.80 -13.98 -0.16
N ASP A 154 -15.15 -12.71 0.08
CA ASP A 154 -14.62 -11.59 -0.68
C ASP A 154 -13.15 -11.30 -0.35
N PHE A 155 -12.75 -11.47 0.91
CA PHE A 155 -11.35 -11.34 1.33
C PHE A 155 -10.45 -12.36 0.64
N ILE A 156 -10.81 -13.65 0.60
CA ILE A 156 -9.98 -14.67 -0.06
C ILE A 156 -9.89 -14.49 -1.58
N LYS A 157 -10.88 -13.85 -2.21
CA LYS A 157 -10.83 -13.49 -3.64
C LYS A 157 -9.88 -12.33 -3.88
N LEU A 158 -9.89 -11.33 -3.00
CA LEU A 158 -9.01 -10.17 -3.09
C LEU A 158 -7.56 -10.51 -2.74
N TYR A 159 -7.38 -11.40 -1.75
CA TYR A 159 -6.10 -11.75 -1.16
C TYR A 159 -5.87 -13.28 -1.17
N PRO A 160 -5.77 -13.90 -2.37
CA PRO A 160 -5.73 -15.36 -2.49
C PRO A 160 -4.52 -16.00 -1.78
N SER A 161 -3.41 -15.28 -1.65
CA SER A 161 -2.18 -15.77 -1.01
C SER A 161 -2.09 -15.48 0.48
N LEU A 162 -2.97 -14.65 1.06
CA LEU A 162 -2.75 -14.13 2.42
C LEU A 162 -3.32 -15.01 3.53
N THR A 163 -4.26 -15.91 3.23
CA THR A 163 -4.88 -16.79 4.23
C THR A 163 -3.86 -17.68 4.96
N LEU A 164 -2.74 -17.99 4.31
CA LEU A 164 -1.64 -18.79 4.89
C LEU A 164 -0.54 -17.95 5.55
N ARG A 165 -0.51 -16.64 5.28
CA ARG A 165 0.52 -15.71 5.80
C ARG A 165 0.03 -14.93 7.02
N LEU A 166 -1.28 -14.78 7.17
CA LEU A 166 -1.89 -13.96 8.21
C LEU A 166 -2.42 -14.80 9.38
N PRO A 167 -2.19 -14.36 10.62
CA PRO A 167 -2.95 -14.84 11.77
C PRO A 167 -4.45 -14.55 11.60
N GLN A 168 -5.30 -15.48 12.07
CA GLN A 168 -6.76 -15.37 11.94
C GLN A 168 -7.34 -14.09 12.56
N TRP A 169 -6.74 -13.57 13.63
CA TRP A 169 -7.21 -12.35 14.26
C TRP A 169 -6.99 -11.10 13.40
N MET A 170 -5.94 -11.07 12.56
CA MET A 170 -5.71 -9.95 11.63
C MET A 170 -6.76 -9.96 10.53
N ILE A 171 -7.11 -11.15 10.03
CA ILE A 171 -8.19 -11.33 9.06
C ILE A 171 -9.51 -10.87 9.70
N ALA A 172 -9.82 -11.34 10.91
CA ALA A 172 -11.03 -10.94 11.63
C ALA A 172 -11.09 -9.40 11.84
N SER A 173 -9.97 -8.76 12.22
CA SER A 173 -9.90 -7.31 12.36
C SER A 173 -10.17 -6.58 11.03
N TYR A 174 -9.59 -7.05 9.92
CA TYR A 174 -9.84 -6.46 8.59
C TYR A 174 -11.30 -6.58 8.13
N LEU A 175 -11.95 -7.69 8.50
CA LEU A 175 -13.32 -8.01 8.10
C LEU A 175 -14.37 -7.22 8.89
N GLY A 176 -14.03 -6.67 10.06
CA GLY A 176 -14.98 -6.02 10.97
C GLY A 176 -15.74 -7.02 11.83
#